data_AF-A0A8H6CQC5-F1
#
_entry.id   AF-A0A8H6CQC5-F1
#
_cell.length_a   1.000
_cell.length_b   1.000
_cell.length_c   1.000
_cell.angle_alpha   90.00
_cell.angle_beta   90.00
_cell.angle_gamma   90.00
#
_symmetry.space_group_name_H-M   'P 1'
#
loop_
_entity.id
_entity.type
_entity.pdbx_description
1 polymer ?
#
loop_
_entity_poly.entity_id
_entity_poly.type
_entity_poly.pdbx_seq_one_letter_code
_entity_poly.pdbx_strand_id
1 'polypeptide(L)'
;MDSAPRQVGFAPIPATYSRLPHDDELYVMKTFARHASHCSACAHPYEVHRKGGSLCSKGHQRALDVAQYVFNKAGQTFSVVDLEGNRRVQMEIPVDCAVVRELLKAMERGLRLRRRVPAASYDETYHVAPRVMQPTFEHRRPQEPRYIRKPMLETAMPPTPRREKHSHSGRGSLYEADMKERERRNRSRTARGAPPVPAKDDDYYY
;
A
#
# COMPACT_ATOMS: atom_id res chain seq x y z
N MET A 1 43.06 20.79 60.06
CA MET A 1 42.40 19.53 59.65
C MET A 1 41.37 19.92 58.62
N ASP A 2 41.80 19.98 57.36
CA ASP A 2 41.00 20.51 56.26
C ASP A 2 40.28 19.37 55.57
N SER A 3 38.99 19.26 55.84
CA SER A 3 38.10 18.28 55.24
C SER A 3 37.80 18.71 53.80
N ALA A 4 38.29 17.93 52.83
CA ALA A 4 37.99 18.15 51.41
C ALA A 4 36.48 18.03 51.15
N PRO A 5 35.88 18.92 50.34
CA PRO A 5 34.47 18.86 50.02
C PRO A 5 34.17 17.60 49.20
N ARG A 6 33.19 16.81 49.66
CA ARG A 6 32.67 15.66 48.91
C ARG A 6 32.04 16.16 47.61
N GLN A 7 32.72 15.90 46.50
CA GLN A 7 32.20 16.17 45.17
C GLN A 7 31.26 15.04 44.76
N VAL A 8 29.97 15.34 44.63
CA VAL A 8 28.98 14.44 44.05
C VAL A 8 28.89 14.73 42.55
N GLY A 9 29.33 13.79 41.73
CA GLY A 9 29.13 13.85 40.28
C GLY A 9 27.67 13.54 39.97
N PHE A 10 26.92 14.52 39.45
CA PHE A 10 25.61 14.25 38.89
C PHE A 10 25.79 13.40 37.64
N ALA A 11 25.07 12.27 37.56
CA ALA A 11 25.05 11.46 36.35
C ALA A 11 24.60 12.33 35.17
N PRO A 12 25.26 12.25 33.99
CA PRO A 12 24.84 13.00 32.82
C PRO A 12 23.40 12.60 32.50
N ILE A 13 22.48 13.56 32.61
CA ILE A 13 21.10 13.37 32.22
C ILE A 13 21.14 13.03 30.73
N PRO A 14 20.67 11.84 30.30
CA PRO A 14 20.55 11.58 28.88
C PRO A 14 19.57 12.63 28.34
N ALA A 15 20.09 13.55 27.53
CA ALA A 15 19.30 14.56 26.83
C ALA A 15 18.48 13.85 25.75
N THR A 16 17.45 13.13 26.20
CA THR A 16 16.40 12.63 25.33
C THR A 16 15.59 13.86 24.96
N TYR A 17 15.98 14.53 23.87
CA TYR A 17 15.32 15.72 23.38
C TYR A 17 13.92 15.33 22.94
N SER A 18 12.92 15.63 23.77
CA SER A 18 11.52 15.48 23.45
C SER A 18 10.98 16.82 22.97
N ARG A 19 10.41 16.83 21.76
CA ARG A 19 9.75 18.03 21.23
C ARG A 19 8.24 17.96 21.42
N LEU A 20 7.60 19.12 21.34
CA LEU A 20 6.14 19.20 21.19
C LEU A 20 5.72 18.68 19.81
N PRO A 21 4.50 18.12 19.68
CA PRO A 21 3.95 17.68 18.41
C PRO A 21 3.81 18.85 17.44
N HIS A 22 4.05 18.60 16.15
CA HIS A 22 3.76 19.58 15.12
C HIS A 22 2.25 19.66 14.85
N ASP A 23 1.79 20.66 14.09
CA ASP A 23 0.36 20.93 13.93
C ASP A 23 -0.41 19.76 13.31
N ASP A 24 0.17 19.08 12.31
CA ASP A 24 -0.43 17.91 11.66
C ASP A 24 -0.55 16.72 12.62
N GLU A 25 0.52 16.46 13.38
CA GLU A 25 0.56 15.41 14.41
C GLU A 25 -0.49 15.69 15.49
N LEU A 26 -0.53 16.93 15.98
CA LEU A 26 -1.47 17.37 16.98
C LEU A 26 -2.92 17.26 16.47
N TYR A 27 -3.15 17.61 15.20
CA TYR A 27 -4.46 17.53 14.57
C TYR A 27 -5.00 16.10 14.51
N VAL A 28 -4.19 15.13 14.06
CA VAL A 28 -4.62 13.72 14.01
C VAL A 28 -4.88 13.17 15.41
N MET A 29 -4.04 13.52 16.38
CA MET A 29 -4.20 13.11 17.78
C MET A 29 -5.48 13.67 18.40
N LYS A 30 -5.74 14.97 18.25
CA LYS A 30 -6.97 15.63 18.72
C LYS A 30 -8.21 15.08 18.04
N THR A 31 -8.13 14.79 16.74
CA THR A 31 -9.25 14.23 15.97
C THR A 31 -9.65 12.85 16.51
N PHE A 32 -8.68 12.00 16.85
CA PHE A 32 -8.95 10.72 17.50
C PHE A 32 -9.48 10.89 18.93
N ALA A 33 -8.87 11.77 19.74
CA ALA A 33 -9.30 12.03 21.11
C ALA A 33 -10.77 12.51 21.18
N ARG A 34 -11.15 13.44 20.31
CA ARG A 34 -12.54 13.90 20.17
C ARG A 34 -13.48 12.78 19.73
N HIS A 35 -13.03 11.85 18.91
CA HIS A 35 -13.86 10.69 18.55
C HIS A 35 -14.04 9.75 19.75
N ALA A 36 -12.98 9.48 20.49
CA ALA A 36 -12.99 8.62 21.67
C ALA A 36 -13.87 9.18 22.79
N SER A 37 -13.95 10.50 22.97
CA SER A 37 -14.83 11.11 23.97
C SER A 37 -16.32 10.88 23.70
N HIS A 38 -16.71 10.62 22.44
CA HIS A 38 -18.10 10.37 22.05
C HIS A 38 -18.41 8.91 21.74
N CYS A 39 -17.40 8.05 21.61
CA CYS A 39 -17.57 6.66 21.20
C CYS A 39 -17.10 5.71 22.30
N SER A 40 -18.04 4.99 22.93
CA SER A 40 -17.74 4.02 23.99
C SER A 40 -16.78 2.89 23.54
N ALA A 41 -16.87 2.47 22.29
CA ALA A 41 -15.98 1.46 21.72
C ALA A 41 -14.53 1.97 21.50
N CYS A 42 -14.33 3.28 21.42
CA CYS A 42 -13.02 3.90 21.18
C CYS A 42 -12.48 4.66 22.40
N ALA A 43 -13.24 4.75 23.50
CA ALA A 43 -12.82 5.39 24.74
C ALA A 43 -11.58 4.74 25.36
N HIS A 44 -11.49 3.40 25.30
CA HIS A 44 -10.37 2.62 25.86
C HIS A 44 -9.80 1.62 24.82
N PRO A 45 -9.04 2.11 23.82
CA PRO A 45 -8.59 1.29 22.69
C PRO A 45 -7.71 0.11 23.14
N TYR A 46 -6.89 0.31 24.17
CA TYR A 46 -6.00 -0.72 24.68
C TYR A 46 -6.76 -1.85 25.41
N GLU A 47 -7.75 -1.50 26.23
CA GLU A 47 -8.57 -2.50 26.93
C GLU A 47 -9.43 -3.31 25.96
N VAL A 48 -10.01 -2.64 24.97
CA VAL A 48 -10.80 -3.30 23.92
C VAL A 48 -9.92 -4.30 23.16
N HIS A 49 -8.70 -3.92 22.79
CA HIS A 49 -7.77 -4.84 22.13
C HIS A 49 -7.38 -6.03 23.03
N ARG A 50 -7.13 -5.79 24.33
CA ARG A 50 -6.81 -6.85 25.30
C ARG A 50 -7.96 -7.87 25.44
N LYS A 51 -9.20 -7.42 25.34
CA LYS A 51 -10.41 -8.27 25.37
C LYS A 51 -10.69 -8.97 24.03
N GLY A 52 -9.84 -8.77 23.01
CA GLY A 52 -10.03 -9.32 21.66
C GLY A 52 -11.04 -8.55 20.81
N GLY A 53 -11.48 -7.38 21.27
CA GLY A 53 -12.35 -6.48 20.51
C GLY A 53 -11.60 -5.64 19.47
N SER A 54 -12.36 -4.86 18.71
CA SER A 54 -11.83 -3.94 17.70
C SER A 54 -12.47 -2.55 17.84
N LEU A 55 -11.79 -1.54 17.31
CA LEU A 55 -12.32 -0.18 17.26
C LEU A 55 -13.50 -0.10 16.28
N CYS A 56 -14.36 0.91 16.46
CA CYS A 56 -15.41 1.17 15.48
C CYS A 56 -14.81 1.56 14.11
N SER A 57 -15.58 1.46 13.03
CA SER A 57 -15.08 1.73 11.67
C SER A 57 -14.46 3.13 11.52
N LYS A 58 -15.09 4.16 12.09
CA LYS A 58 -14.57 5.54 12.09
C LYS A 58 -13.30 5.66 12.93
N GLY A 59 -13.29 5.06 14.13
CA GLY A 59 -12.13 5.03 15.01
C GLY A 59 -10.93 4.31 14.38
N HIS A 60 -11.18 3.26 13.60
CA HIS A 60 -10.15 2.55 12.85
C HIS A 60 -9.52 3.42 11.75
N GLN A 61 -10.33 4.21 11.04
CA GLN A 61 -9.81 5.19 10.07
C GLN A 61 -8.97 6.26 10.76
N ARG A 62 -9.45 6.83 11.87
CA ARG A 62 -8.67 7.82 12.64
C ARG A 62 -7.40 7.24 13.24
N ALA A 63 -7.42 5.98 13.66
CA ALA A 63 -6.23 5.29 14.14
C ALA A 63 -5.21 5.07 13.01
N LEU A 64 -5.67 4.77 11.79
CA LEU A 64 -4.80 4.73 10.61
C LEU A 64 -4.18 6.09 10.32
N ASP A 65 -4.96 7.17 10.42
CA ASP A 65 -4.45 8.54 10.24
C ASP A 65 -3.34 8.81 11.28
N VAL A 66 -3.56 8.52 12.57
CA VAL A 66 -2.55 8.67 13.62
C VAL A 66 -1.30 7.83 13.33
N ALA A 67 -1.46 6.60 12.87
CA ALA A 67 -0.36 5.69 12.57
C ALA A 67 0.56 6.17 11.42
N GLN A 68 0.10 7.10 10.59
CA GLN A 68 0.91 7.69 9.52
C GLN A 68 1.92 8.72 10.05
N TYR A 69 1.59 9.38 11.16
CA TYR A 69 2.39 10.48 11.70
C TYR A 69 3.15 10.10 12.95
N VAL A 70 2.59 9.21 13.77
CA VAL A 70 3.12 8.89 15.10
C VAL A 70 3.17 7.39 15.31
N PHE A 71 4.27 6.90 15.88
CA PHE A 71 4.40 5.53 16.32
C PHE A 71 5.03 5.45 17.70
N ASN A 72 4.87 4.31 18.37
CA ASN A 72 5.48 4.04 19.67
C ASN A 72 6.47 2.87 19.53
N LYS A 73 7.61 3.00 20.20
CA LYS A 73 8.62 1.94 20.32
C LYS A 73 9.18 1.97 21.74
N ALA A 74 9.12 0.83 22.42
CA ALA A 74 9.60 0.68 23.79
C ALA A 74 8.97 1.66 24.79
N GLY A 75 7.69 2.00 24.58
CA GLY A 75 6.96 2.96 25.41
C GLY A 75 7.26 4.44 25.13
N GLN A 76 8.19 4.75 24.22
CA GLN A 76 8.50 6.11 23.79
C GLN A 76 7.78 6.45 22.48
N THR A 77 7.29 7.69 22.40
CA THR A 77 6.55 8.16 21.24
C THR A 77 7.48 8.88 20.27
N PHE A 78 7.40 8.55 18.99
CA PHE A 78 8.27 9.09 17.96
C PHE A 78 7.45 9.56 16.77
N SER A 79 7.94 10.61 16.11
CA SER A 79 7.41 11.04 14.82
C SER A 79 7.85 10.09 13.71
N VAL A 80 6.93 9.80 12.78
CA VAL A 80 7.19 9.06 11.54
C VAL A 80 7.76 10.00 10.47
N VAL A 81 7.26 11.23 10.42
CA VAL A 81 7.55 12.20 9.36
C VAL A 81 8.90 12.86 9.58
N ASP A 82 9.25 13.15 10.84
CA ASP A 82 10.50 13.85 11.16
C ASP A 82 11.68 12.89 11.32
N LEU A 83 12.63 13.05 10.40
CA LEU A 83 13.94 12.41 10.42
C LEU A 83 15.02 13.49 10.51
N GLU A 84 15.39 13.89 11.73
CA GLU A 84 16.54 14.78 11.93
C GLU A 84 17.83 13.95 11.92
N GLY A 85 18.68 14.14 10.91
CA GLY A 85 19.97 13.46 10.81
C GLY A 85 19.84 11.93 10.81
N ASN A 86 18.80 11.39 10.18
CA ASN A 86 18.49 9.96 10.12
C ASN A 86 18.06 9.34 11.48
N ARG A 87 17.77 10.18 12.48
CA ARG A 87 17.25 9.77 13.78
C ARG A 87 15.79 10.18 13.90
N ARG A 88 14.98 9.26 14.44
CA ARG A 88 13.56 9.53 14.69
C ARG A 88 13.45 10.44 15.90
N VAL A 89 12.70 11.53 15.75
CA VAL A 89 12.54 12.52 16.82
C VAL A 89 11.54 12.00 17.85
N GLN A 90 11.91 12.03 19.12
CA GLN A 90 10.99 11.71 20.21
C GLN A 90 10.05 12.89 20.43
N MET A 91 8.76 12.60 20.58
CA MET A 91 7.73 13.59 20.80
C MET A 91 6.96 13.32 22.07
N GLU A 92 6.48 14.39 22.71
CA GLU A 92 5.61 14.30 23.87
C GLU A 92 4.15 14.31 23.44
N ILE A 93 3.36 13.38 24.00
CA ILE A 93 1.92 13.37 23.77
C ILE A 93 1.26 14.36 24.74
N PRO A 94 0.51 15.37 24.26
CA PRO A 94 -0.22 16.28 25.12
C PRO A 94 -1.17 15.56 26.07
N VAL A 95 -1.41 16.14 27.26
CA VAL A 95 -2.25 15.55 28.30
C VAL A 95 -3.68 15.31 27.80
N ASP A 96 -4.19 16.24 26.99
CA ASP A 96 -5.53 16.19 26.39
C ASP A 96 -5.75 15.00 25.45
N CYS A 97 -4.65 14.35 25.03
CA CYS A 97 -4.65 13.24 24.09
C CYS A 97 -4.24 11.91 24.76
N ALA A 98 -4.56 11.73 26.04
CA ALA A 98 -4.21 10.52 26.80
C ALA A 98 -4.66 9.20 26.11
N VAL A 99 -5.84 9.20 25.48
CA VAL A 99 -6.37 8.04 24.75
C VAL A 99 -5.46 7.60 23.59
N VAL A 100 -4.70 8.54 23.00
CA VAL A 100 -3.74 8.23 21.94
C VAL A 100 -2.58 7.40 22.49
N ARG A 101 -2.15 7.61 23.74
CA ARG A 101 -1.11 6.79 24.38
C ARG A 101 -1.57 5.34 24.47
N GLU A 102 -2.83 5.12 24.85
CA GLU A 102 -3.43 3.79 24.88
C GLU A 102 -3.53 3.17 23.49
N LEU A 103 -3.96 3.94 22.49
CA LEU A 103 -4.02 3.48 21.10
C LEU A 103 -2.65 3.01 20.62
N LEU A 104 -1.62 3.82 20.81
CA LEU A 104 -0.25 3.48 20.39
C LEU A 104 0.30 2.26 21.14
N LYS A 105 -0.03 2.13 22.43
CA LYS A 105 0.30 0.93 23.20
C LYS A 105 -0.43 -0.31 22.68
N ALA A 106 -1.68 -0.17 22.25
CA ALA A 106 -2.42 -1.26 21.62
C ALA A 106 -1.77 -1.67 20.28
N MET A 107 -1.32 -0.69 19.49
CA MET A 107 -0.60 -0.93 18.23
C MET A 107 0.73 -1.64 18.45
N GLU A 108 1.51 -1.24 19.45
CA GLU A 108 2.77 -1.90 19.82
C GLU A 108 2.53 -3.38 20.21
N ARG A 109 1.39 -3.69 20.81
CA ARG A 109 0.98 -5.06 21.16
C ARG A 109 0.32 -5.85 20.03
N GLY A 110 0.21 -5.27 18.83
CA GLY A 110 -0.28 -5.97 17.65
C GLY A 110 -1.72 -5.66 17.26
N LEU A 111 -2.30 -4.53 17.69
CA LEU A 111 -3.55 -4.04 17.12
C LEU A 111 -3.38 -3.83 15.60
N ARG A 112 -4.03 -4.69 14.82
CA ARG A 112 -3.88 -4.71 13.35
C ARG A 112 -4.71 -3.59 12.71
N LEU A 113 -4.07 -2.46 12.47
CA LEU A 113 -4.61 -1.41 11.62
C LEU A 113 -4.43 -1.78 10.14
N ARG A 114 -5.27 -2.67 9.62
CA ARG A 114 -5.31 -2.94 8.17
C ARG A 114 -6.25 -1.97 7.50
N ARG A 115 -5.77 -1.26 6.48
CA ARG A 115 -6.63 -0.61 5.51
C ARG A 115 -7.35 -1.74 4.76
N ARG A 116 -8.67 -1.81 4.86
CA ARG A 116 -9.45 -2.72 4.00
C ARG A 116 -9.29 -2.22 2.58
N VAL A 117 -8.36 -2.80 1.84
CA VAL A 117 -8.34 -2.70 0.38
C VAL A 117 -9.40 -3.70 -0.08
N PRO A 118 -10.51 -3.26 -0.69
CA PRO A 118 -11.41 -4.19 -1.35
C PRO A 118 -10.56 -4.97 -2.35
N ALA A 119 -10.58 -6.30 -2.29
CA ALA A 119 -10.08 -7.07 -3.41
C ALA A 119 -10.96 -6.70 -4.60
N ALA A 120 -10.42 -5.92 -5.53
CA ALA A 120 -11.14 -5.54 -6.74
C ALA A 120 -11.23 -6.78 -7.62
N SER A 121 -12.23 -7.63 -7.40
CA SER A 121 -12.68 -8.56 -8.41
C SER A 121 -13.43 -7.74 -9.45
N TYR A 122 -12.81 -7.48 -10.59
CA TYR A 122 -13.39 -6.72 -11.69
C TYR A 122 -14.48 -7.49 -12.45
N ASP A 123 -14.82 -8.70 -12.02
CA ASP A 123 -15.73 -9.58 -12.71
C ASP A 123 -16.62 -10.29 -11.68
N GLU A 124 -17.89 -9.86 -11.57
CA GLU A 124 -18.91 -10.50 -10.74
C GLU A 124 -19.37 -11.84 -11.33
N THR A 125 -19.08 -12.09 -12.62
CA THR A 125 -19.51 -13.30 -13.34
C THR A 125 -18.42 -14.34 -13.51
N TYR A 126 -17.18 -14.06 -13.12
CA TYR A 126 -16.09 -15.03 -13.24
C TYR A 126 -16.16 -16.08 -12.14
N HIS A 127 -16.65 -17.26 -12.50
CA HIS A 127 -16.60 -18.43 -11.63
C HIS A 127 -15.14 -18.89 -11.45
N VAL A 128 -14.55 -18.61 -10.28
CA VAL A 128 -13.25 -19.17 -9.88
C VAL A 128 -13.49 -20.56 -9.30
N ALA A 129 -13.20 -21.61 -10.07
CA ALA A 129 -13.19 -22.96 -9.53
C ALA A 129 -12.16 -23.08 -8.38
N PRO A 130 -12.46 -23.86 -7.33
CA PRO A 130 -11.51 -24.11 -6.25
C PRO A 130 -10.19 -24.60 -6.85
N ARG A 131 -9.06 -23.98 -6.47
CA ARG A 131 -7.74 -24.47 -6.86
C ARG A 131 -7.56 -25.83 -6.21
N VAL A 132 -7.71 -26.90 -6.99
CA VAL A 132 -7.26 -28.22 -6.60
C VAL A 132 -5.75 -28.11 -6.43
N MET A 133 -5.28 -28.23 -5.18
CA MET A 133 -3.86 -28.40 -4.88
C MET A 133 -3.44 -29.67 -5.61
N GLN A 134 -2.85 -29.52 -6.80
CA GLN A 134 -2.23 -30.67 -7.45
C GLN A 134 -1.13 -31.15 -6.50
N PRO A 135 -1.11 -32.43 -6.12
CA PRO A 135 0.00 -32.97 -5.35
C PRO A 135 1.27 -32.70 -6.15
N THR A 136 2.25 -32.11 -5.48
CA THR A 136 3.57 -31.82 -6.05
C THR A 136 4.18 -33.14 -6.54
N PHE A 137 4.08 -33.42 -7.83
CA PHE A 137 4.87 -34.47 -8.46
C PHE A 137 6.31 -33.99 -8.49
N GLU A 138 7.11 -34.51 -7.55
CA GLU A 138 8.55 -34.38 -7.55
C GLU A 138 9.10 -34.74 -8.93
N HIS A 139 9.72 -33.77 -9.59
CA HIS A 139 10.41 -33.95 -10.86
C HIS A 139 11.68 -34.77 -10.64
N ARG A 140 11.54 -36.08 -10.42
CA ARG A 140 12.65 -37.02 -10.48
C ARG A 140 12.93 -37.31 -11.94
N ARG A 141 13.91 -36.61 -12.52
CA ARG A 141 14.36 -36.81 -13.91
C ARG A 141 14.70 -38.29 -14.14
N PRO A 142 14.01 -39.01 -15.03
CA PRO A 142 14.48 -40.31 -15.49
C PRO A 142 15.57 -40.10 -16.54
N GLN A 143 16.75 -40.68 -16.32
CA GLN A 143 17.78 -40.83 -17.37
C GLN A 143 17.22 -41.73 -18.48
N GLU A 144 17.25 -41.25 -19.72
CA GLU A 144 16.85 -42.03 -20.90
C GLU A 144 17.87 -43.12 -21.25
N PRO A 145 17.43 -44.36 -21.53
CA PRO A 145 18.21 -45.30 -22.30
C PRO A 145 17.87 -45.21 -23.80
N ARG A 146 18.93 -44.85 -24.53
CA ARG A 146 19.26 -45.01 -25.96
C ARG A 146 18.38 -45.94 -26.82
N TYR A 147 17.83 -45.32 -27.87
CA TYR A 147 17.57 -45.76 -29.26
C TYR A 147 17.43 -47.26 -29.61
N ILE A 148 16.26 -47.64 -30.15
CA ILE A 148 16.17 -48.62 -31.26
C ILE A 148 15.10 -48.14 -32.26
N ARG A 149 15.53 -47.96 -33.52
CA ARG A 149 14.74 -47.57 -34.70
C ARG A 149 13.81 -48.70 -35.16
N LYS A 150 12.62 -48.36 -35.68
CA LYS A 150 11.88 -49.17 -36.67
C LYS A 150 11.23 -48.26 -37.75
N PRO A 151 11.12 -48.72 -39.01
CA PRO A 151 10.99 -47.88 -40.20
C PRO A 151 9.56 -47.72 -40.75
N MET A 152 9.45 -46.75 -41.67
CA MET A 152 8.29 -46.25 -42.42
C MET A 152 7.38 -47.32 -43.03
N LEU A 153 6.07 -47.03 -43.06
CA LEU A 153 5.24 -47.37 -44.21
C LEU A 153 4.34 -46.18 -44.57
N GLU A 154 4.33 -45.92 -45.87
CA GLU A 154 3.93 -44.73 -46.59
C GLU A 154 2.54 -44.95 -47.19
N THR A 155 1.62 -43.99 -47.09
CA THR A 155 0.40 -44.02 -47.90
C THR A 155 -0.10 -42.61 -48.22
N ALA A 156 0.31 -42.17 -49.42
CA ALA A 156 -0.39 -41.37 -50.44
C ALA A 156 -1.18 -40.09 -50.04
N MET A 157 -0.71 -38.94 -50.55
CA MET A 157 -1.51 -37.74 -50.81
C MET A 157 -2.03 -37.71 -52.27
N PRO A 158 -3.14 -37.01 -52.53
CA PRO A 158 -3.25 -36.23 -53.78
C PRO A 158 -3.92 -34.84 -53.55
N PRO A 159 -4.16 -34.00 -54.58
CA PRO A 159 -3.24 -33.00 -55.10
C PRO A 159 -3.71 -31.53 -54.90
N THR A 160 -2.80 -30.58 -55.10
CA THR A 160 -2.99 -29.13 -54.95
C THR A 160 -3.83 -28.47 -56.07
N PRO A 161 -4.62 -27.42 -55.78
CA PRO A 161 -4.85 -26.33 -56.72
C PRO A 161 -3.96 -25.12 -56.41
N ARG A 162 -3.49 -24.46 -57.47
CA ARG A 162 -2.49 -23.40 -57.50
C ARG A 162 -3.17 -22.03 -57.70
N ARG A 163 -3.15 -21.15 -56.68
CA ARG A 163 -3.36 -19.67 -56.66
C ARG A 163 -3.76 -19.29 -55.23
N GLU A 164 -3.32 -18.24 -54.55
CA GLU A 164 -2.62 -17.00 -54.86
C GLU A 164 -1.73 -16.63 -53.65
N LYS A 165 -0.65 -15.91 -53.88
CA LYS A 165 0.17 -15.32 -52.80
C LYS A 165 -0.66 -14.24 -52.09
N HIS A 166 -1.47 -14.62 -51.10
CA HIS A 166 -1.96 -13.66 -50.12
C HIS A 166 -0.80 -13.31 -49.20
N SER A 167 -0.17 -12.18 -49.52
CA SER A 167 0.59 -11.37 -48.57
C SER A 167 -0.09 -11.44 -47.21
N HIS A 168 0.65 -11.82 -46.16
CA HIS A 168 0.18 -11.81 -44.78
C HIS A 168 -0.07 -10.36 -44.33
N SER A 169 -1.16 -9.76 -44.82
CA SER A 169 -1.69 -8.47 -44.39
C SER A 169 -2.75 -8.67 -43.31
N GLY A 170 -2.42 -9.47 -42.29
CA GLY A 170 -3.35 -9.84 -41.21
C GLY A 170 -2.89 -9.45 -39.81
N ARG A 171 -1.75 -8.75 -39.67
CA ARG A 171 -1.19 -8.36 -38.36
C ARG A 171 -1.39 -6.89 -37.99
N GLY A 172 -2.00 -6.08 -38.87
CA GLY A 172 -2.15 -4.63 -38.67
C GLY A 172 -3.58 -4.09 -38.66
N SER A 173 -4.60 -4.87 -39.05
CA SER A 173 -5.97 -4.36 -39.21
C SER A 173 -6.64 -3.94 -37.91
N LEU A 174 -6.25 -4.56 -36.79
CA LEU A 174 -6.79 -4.20 -35.46
C LEU A 174 -6.26 -2.84 -34.98
N TYR A 175 -4.99 -2.52 -35.28
CA TYR A 175 -4.40 -1.23 -34.93
C TYR A 175 -4.98 -0.07 -35.75
N GLU A 176 -5.21 -0.27 -37.05
CA GLU A 176 -5.85 0.74 -37.90
C GLU A 176 -7.31 1.00 -37.53
N ALA A 177 -8.06 -0.05 -37.17
CA ALA A 177 -9.43 0.11 -36.69
C ALA A 177 -9.48 0.92 -35.38
N ASP A 178 -8.59 0.61 -34.44
CA ASP A 178 -8.50 1.31 -33.16
C ASP A 178 -8.03 2.77 -33.30
N MET A 179 -7.12 3.04 -34.24
CA MET A 179 -6.70 4.41 -34.61
C MET A 179 -7.88 5.22 -35.18
N LYS A 180 -8.68 4.65 -36.10
CA LYS A 180 -9.86 5.34 -36.67
C LYS A 180 -10.97 5.59 -35.65
N GLU A 181 -11.18 4.65 -34.73
CA GLU A 181 -12.11 4.78 -33.61
C GLU A 181 -11.71 5.97 -32.70
N ARG A 182 -10.41 6.07 -32.37
CA ARG A 182 -9.85 7.16 -31.57
C ARG A 182 -9.99 8.51 -32.27
N GLU A 183 -9.74 8.58 -33.57
CA GLU A 183 -9.94 9.81 -34.35
C GLU A 183 -11.41 10.24 -34.41
N ARG A 184 -12.35 9.32 -34.62
CA ARG A 184 -13.80 9.62 -34.55
C ARG A 184 -14.18 10.19 -33.19
N ARG A 185 -13.67 9.59 -32.11
CA ARG A 185 -13.92 10.08 -30.75
C ARG A 185 -13.37 11.48 -30.54
N ASN A 186 -12.14 11.75 -30.96
CA ASN A 186 -11.53 13.09 -30.87
C ASN A 186 -12.27 14.13 -31.73
N ARG A 187 -12.68 13.78 -32.95
CA ARG A 187 -13.54 14.64 -33.78
C ARG A 187 -14.89 14.90 -33.11
N SER A 188 -15.49 13.89 -32.48
CA SER A 188 -16.75 14.06 -31.76
C SER A 188 -16.62 14.89 -30.48
N ARG A 189 -15.43 14.92 -29.85
CA ARG A 189 -15.11 15.76 -28.69
C ARG A 189 -14.84 17.20 -29.08
N THR A 190 -14.20 17.43 -30.23
CA THR A 190 -13.96 18.77 -30.77
C THR A 190 -15.22 19.39 -31.38
N ALA A 191 -16.09 18.57 -32.00
CA ALA A 191 -17.37 19.03 -32.54
C ALA A 191 -18.44 19.31 -31.46
N ARG A 192 -18.36 18.66 -30.30
CA ARG A 192 -19.22 18.92 -29.14
C ARG A 192 -18.56 19.89 -28.17
N GLY A 193 -18.28 21.10 -28.66
CA GLY A 193 -18.08 22.30 -27.84
C GLY A 193 -17.16 22.14 -26.61
N ALA A 194 -15.94 21.65 -26.80
CA ALA A 194 -14.90 21.87 -25.81
C ALA A 194 -14.41 23.33 -25.92
N PRO A 195 -14.37 24.12 -24.83
CA PRO A 195 -13.77 25.44 -24.88
C PRO A 195 -12.29 25.33 -25.31
N PRO A 196 -11.73 26.34 -26.00
CA PRO A 196 -10.33 26.34 -26.37
C PRO A 196 -9.48 26.13 -25.12
N VAL A 197 -8.56 25.17 -25.19
CA VAL A 197 -7.50 25.03 -24.20
C VAL A 197 -6.69 26.33 -24.27
N PRO A 198 -6.53 27.10 -23.19
CA PRO A 198 -5.68 28.28 -23.23
C PRO A 198 -4.27 27.82 -23.64
N ALA A 199 -3.69 28.54 -24.59
CA ALA A 199 -2.28 28.40 -24.93
C ALA A 199 -1.47 28.51 -23.64
N LYS A 200 -0.52 27.59 -23.45
CA LYS A 200 0.51 27.79 -22.45
C LYS A 200 1.35 28.95 -22.96
N ASP A 201 1.11 30.14 -22.42
CA ASP A 201 2.06 31.22 -22.52
C ASP A 201 3.27 30.81 -21.67
N ASP A 202 4.30 30.32 -22.35
CA ASP A 202 5.65 30.15 -21.84
C ASP A 202 6.26 31.55 -21.63
N ASP A 203 5.82 32.29 -20.61
CA ASP A 203 6.45 33.55 -20.21
C ASP A 203 6.29 33.78 -18.70
N TYR A 204 7.19 33.17 -17.92
CA TYR A 204 7.55 33.64 -16.59
C TYR A 204 9.08 33.68 -16.48
N TYR A 205 9.66 34.72 -17.10
CA TYR A 205 10.91 35.33 -16.68
C TYR A 205 10.57 36.68 -16.08
N TYR A 206 10.69 36.80 -14.75
CA TYR A 206 11.36 37.85 -13.98
C TYR A 206 11.01 37.70 -12.50
#